data_AF-A0A376TD00-F1
#
_entry.id   AF-A0A376TD00-F1
#
_cell.length_a   1.000
_cell.length_b   1.000
_cell.length_c   1.000
_cell.angle_alpha   90.00
_cell.angle_beta   90.00
_cell.angle_gamma   90.00
#
_symmetry.space_group_name_H-M   'P 1'
#
loop_
_entity.id
_entity.type
_entity.pdbx_description
1 polymer ?
#
loop_
_entity_poly.entity_id
_entity_poly.type
_entity_poly.pdbx_seq_one_letter_code
_entity_poly.pdbx_strand_id
1 'polypeptide(L)'
;MPFPQNAQTAIEVEETIRKQGAVPATIAIIGGVMKVGLSKEEIELLGREGHNVTKVSRRDLPFVVAAGKNGATTVASTMIIAALAGIKVFATGGIGGVHRGAEHTFDISADLQELANTNVTVVCAGAKSILD
;
A
#
# COMPACT_ATOMS: atom_id res chain seq x y z
N MET A 1 -3.38 -5.36 -9.78
CA MET A 1 -3.49 -5.04 -11.21
C MET A 1 -2.42 -5.82 -11.96
N PRO A 2 -2.68 -6.26 -13.21
CA PRO A 2 -1.68 -6.96 -14.02
C PRO A 2 -0.60 -6.00 -14.54
N PHE A 3 0.55 -6.54 -14.94
CA PHE A 3 1.57 -5.82 -15.68
C PHE A 3 1.19 -5.73 -17.18
N PRO A 4 1.42 -4.59 -17.87
CA PRO A 4 2.12 -3.37 -17.43
C PRO A 4 1.24 -2.33 -16.73
N GLN A 5 -0.07 -2.53 -16.68
CA GLN A 5 -1.03 -1.54 -16.19
C GLN A 5 -0.75 -1.12 -14.75
N ASN A 6 -0.29 -2.04 -13.90
CA ASN A 6 0.08 -1.74 -12.51
C ASN A 6 1.18 -0.66 -12.40
N ALA A 7 2.28 -0.80 -13.14
CA ALA A 7 3.40 0.14 -13.13
C ALA A 7 3.03 1.45 -13.83
N GLN A 8 2.31 1.36 -14.97
CA GLN A 8 1.85 2.53 -15.71
C GLN A 8 0.94 3.40 -14.84
N THR A 9 -0.08 2.81 -14.21
CA THR A 9 -1.00 3.53 -13.32
C THR A 9 -0.27 4.12 -12.12
N ALA A 10 0.71 3.42 -11.54
CA ALA A 10 1.51 3.95 -10.43
C ALA A 10 2.32 5.20 -10.83
N ILE A 11 2.92 5.21 -12.02
CA ILE A 11 3.65 6.37 -12.53
C ILE A 11 2.69 7.52 -12.88
N GLU A 12 1.56 7.20 -13.54
CA GLU A 12 0.54 8.19 -13.92
C GLU A 12 -0.10 8.88 -12.71
N VAL A 13 -0.32 8.17 -11.60
CA VAL A 13 -0.84 8.78 -10.38
C VAL A 13 0.19 9.68 -9.71
N GLU A 14 1.49 9.33 -9.73
CA GLU A 14 2.54 10.26 -9.28
C GLU A 14 2.52 11.56 -10.09
N GLU A 15 2.45 11.46 -11.42
CA GLU A 15 2.36 12.63 -12.30
C GLU A 15 1.09 13.45 -12.06
N THR A 16 -0.03 12.78 -11.77
CA THR A 16 -1.29 13.47 -11.44
C THR A 16 -1.15 14.28 -10.16
N ILE A 17 -0.51 13.72 -9.12
CA ILE A 17 -0.25 14.42 -7.86
C ILE A 17 0.68 15.62 -8.09
N ARG A 18 1.74 15.46 -8.89
CA ARG A 18 2.65 16.56 -9.27
C ARG A 18 1.92 17.70 -9.98
N LYS A 19 1.03 17.38 -10.93
CA LYS A 19 0.20 18.37 -11.65
C LYS A 19 -0.72 19.18 -10.74
N GLN A 20 -1.10 18.64 -9.57
CA GLN A 20 -1.90 19.32 -8.56
C GLN A 20 -1.03 20.10 -7.53
N GLY A 21 0.28 20.21 -7.74
CA GLY A 21 1.18 20.96 -6.87
C GLY A 21 1.61 20.23 -5.60
N ALA A 22 1.36 18.92 -5.50
CA ALA A 22 1.78 18.09 -4.38
C ALA A 22 2.98 17.20 -4.75
N VAL A 23 3.64 16.63 -3.74
CA VAL A 23 4.77 15.71 -3.93
C VAL A 23 4.29 14.27 -3.70
N PRO A 24 4.31 13.40 -4.71
CA PRO A 24 4.00 11.98 -4.51
C PRO A 24 5.13 11.28 -3.78
N ALA A 25 4.76 10.29 -2.96
CA ALA A 25 5.70 9.42 -2.26
C ALA A 25 5.16 8.00 -2.27
N THR A 26 5.41 7.25 -3.36
CA THR A 26 5.09 5.82 -3.39
C THR A 26 5.86 5.08 -2.31
N ILE A 27 5.20 4.18 -1.58
CA ILE A 27 5.77 3.48 -0.42
C ILE A 27 5.81 1.98 -0.68
N ALA A 28 6.99 1.37 -0.45
CA ALA A 28 7.19 -0.06 -0.53
C ALA A 28 8.38 -0.49 0.35
N ILE A 29 8.63 -1.80 0.41
CA ILE A 29 9.90 -2.33 0.91
C ILE A 29 10.76 -2.73 -0.29
N ILE A 30 11.98 -2.19 -0.37
CA ILE A 30 12.96 -2.54 -1.40
C ILE A 30 14.22 -3.08 -0.70
N GLY A 31 14.55 -4.36 -0.95
CA GLY A 31 15.71 -5.00 -0.33
C GLY A 31 15.72 -4.94 1.20
N GLY A 32 14.55 -5.05 1.84
CA GLY A 32 14.39 -4.92 3.30
C GLY A 32 14.28 -3.49 3.82
N VAL A 33 14.43 -2.46 2.98
CA VAL A 33 14.31 -1.06 3.39
C VAL A 33 12.90 -0.55 3.15
N MET A 34 12.23 -0.05 4.20
CA MET A 34 10.97 0.69 4.06
C MET A 34 11.26 2.03 3.37
N LYS A 35 10.96 2.12 2.07
CA LYS A 35 11.19 3.32 1.27
C LYS A 35 9.94 4.19 1.18
N VAL A 36 10.17 5.50 1.24
CA VAL A 36 9.15 6.56 1.08
C VAL A 36 9.58 7.44 -0.08
N GLY A 37 8.87 7.32 -1.20
CA GLY A 37 9.34 7.79 -2.50
C GLY A 37 10.17 6.70 -3.18
N LEU A 38 9.62 6.13 -4.25
CA LEU A 38 10.31 5.14 -5.08
C LEU A 38 10.85 5.79 -6.36
N SER A 39 11.90 5.20 -6.92
CA SER A 39 12.28 5.51 -8.29
C SER A 39 11.33 4.85 -9.29
N LYS A 40 11.35 5.31 -10.55
CA LYS A 40 10.57 4.70 -11.63
C LYS A 40 10.94 3.22 -11.84
N GLU A 41 12.23 2.91 -11.74
CA GLU A 41 12.77 1.56 -11.87
C GLU A 41 12.26 0.64 -10.75
N GLU A 42 12.14 1.16 -9.53
CA GLU A 42 11.59 0.41 -8.39
C GLU A 42 10.09 0.15 -8.55
N ILE A 43 9.33 1.13 -9.06
CA ILE A 43 7.91 0.93 -9.40
C ILE A 43 7.76 -0.15 -10.49
N GLU A 44 8.58 -0.08 -11.54
CA GLU A 44 8.58 -1.08 -12.61
C GLU A 44 8.99 -2.46 -12.11
N LEU A 45 9.98 -2.56 -11.22
CA LEU A 45 10.40 -3.80 -10.59
C LEU A 45 9.22 -4.46 -9.86
N LEU A 46 8.53 -3.72 -9.00
CA LEU A 46 7.36 -4.23 -8.27
C LEU A 46 6.24 -4.63 -9.23
N GLY A 47 6.02 -3.85 -10.28
CA GLY A 47 5.02 -4.14 -11.31
C GLY A 47 5.31 -5.42 -12.08
N ARG A 48 6.56 -5.65 -12.50
CA ARG A 48 6.99 -6.83 -13.27
C ARG A 48 6.98 -8.10 -12.42
N GLU A 49 7.51 -8.02 -11.20
CA GLU A 49 7.59 -9.17 -10.29
C GLU A 49 6.21 -9.61 -9.79
N GLY A 50 5.26 -8.68 -9.66
CA GLY A 50 3.86 -9.01 -9.37
C GLY A 50 3.71 -9.90 -8.14
N HIS A 51 3.21 -11.13 -8.34
CA HIS A 51 2.97 -12.09 -7.27
C HIS A 51 4.24 -12.67 -6.62
N ASN A 52 5.42 -12.49 -7.23
CA ASN A 52 6.69 -12.87 -6.60
C ASN A 52 7.07 -11.90 -5.46
N VAL A 53 6.53 -10.68 -5.48
CA VAL A 53 6.70 -9.71 -4.39
C VAL A 53 5.72 -10.05 -3.26
N THR A 54 6.22 -10.12 -2.03
CA THR A 54 5.37 -10.38 -0.87
C THR A 54 4.37 -9.24 -0.71
N LYS A 55 3.07 -9.55 -0.57
CA LYS A 55 2.04 -8.59 -0.16
C LYS A 55 2.15 -8.40 1.36
N VAL A 56 2.44 -7.18 1.80
CA VAL A 56 2.87 -6.90 3.17
C VAL A 56 1.81 -6.13 3.94
N SER A 57 1.13 -6.79 4.88
CA SER A 57 0.30 -6.14 5.90
C SER A 57 1.10 -5.96 7.21
N ARG A 58 0.46 -5.40 8.24
CA ARG A 58 1.10 -5.02 9.52
C ARG A 58 1.94 -6.15 10.13
N ARG A 59 1.42 -7.38 10.14
CA ARG A 59 2.09 -8.54 10.73
C ARG A 59 3.29 -9.02 9.90
N ASP A 60 3.29 -8.74 8.61
CA ASP A 60 4.30 -9.24 7.66
C ASP A 60 5.52 -8.30 7.63
N LEU A 61 5.30 -7.02 7.95
CA LEU A 61 6.27 -5.93 7.86
C LEU A 61 7.63 -6.28 8.50
N PRO A 62 7.71 -6.78 9.76
CA PRO A 62 9.00 -7.06 10.39
C PRO A 62 9.80 -8.14 9.66
N PHE A 63 9.13 -9.17 9.15
CA PHE A 63 9.77 -10.31 8.50
C PHE A 63 10.35 -9.95 7.14
N VAL A 64 9.62 -9.17 6.34
CA VAL A 64 10.07 -8.75 5.01
C VAL A 64 11.26 -7.80 5.12
N VAL A 65 11.20 -6.86 6.07
CA VAL A 65 12.31 -5.95 6.39
C VAL A 65 13.54 -6.74 6.85
N ALA A 66 13.40 -7.58 7.89
CA ALA A 66 14.52 -8.32 8.46
C ALA A 66 15.17 -9.31 7.47
N ALA A 67 14.38 -9.88 6.56
CA ALA A 67 14.88 -10.82 5.56
C ALA A 67 15.51 -10.14 4.33
N GLY A 68 15.58 -8.81 4.26
CA GLY A 68 16.17 -8.11 3.11
C GLY A 68 15.35 -8.25 1.83
N LYS A 69 14.03 -8.48 1.92
CA LYS A 69 13.16 -8.81 0.77
C LYS A 69 12.44 -7.58 0.22
N ASN A 70 11.97 -7.70 -1.02
CA ASN A 70 11.01 -6.74 -1.59
C ASN A 70 9.59 -7.00 -1.06
N GLY A 71 8.81 -5.94 -0.88
CA GLY A 71 7.46 -6.01 -0.33
C GLY A 71 6.53 -4.94 -0.89
N ALA A 72 5.38 -5.37 -1.40
CA ALA A 72 4.29 -4.50 -1.83
C ALA A 72 3.36 -4.23 -0.64
N THR A 73 3.35 -2.99 -0.14
CA THR A 73 2.63 -2.65 1.09
C THR A 73 1.11 -2.57 0.87
N THR A 74 0.32 -3.14 1.79
CA THR A 74 -1.13 -2.90 1.84
C THR A 74 -1.43 -1.54 2.45
N VAL A 75 -2.70 -1.11 2.47
CA VAL A 75 -3.12 0.14 3.12
C VAL A 75 -2.60 0.20 4.56
N ALA A 76 -2.76 -0.85 5.36
CA ALA A 76 -2.21 -0.91 6.71
C ALA A 76 -0.69 -0.58 6.77
N SER A 77 0.14 -1.29 6.01
CA SER A 77 1.59 -1.07 6.04
C SER A 77 1.98 0.29 5.46
N THR A 78 1.28 0.77 4.43
CA THR A 78 1.51 2.11 3.86
C THR A 78 1.20 3.19 4.90
N MET A 79 0.12 3.06 5.67
CA MET A 79 -0.22 4.00 6.75
C MET A 79 0.85 4.05 7.83
N ILE A 80 1.35 2.89 8.29
CA ILE A 80 2.44 2.81 9.28
C ILE A 80 3.66 3.60 8.78
N ILE A 81 4.12 3.30 7.57
CA ILE A 81 5.34 3.90 7.03
C ILE A 81 5.13 5.40 6.74
N ALA A 82 3.96 5.78 6.21
CA ALA A 82 3.60 7.18 5.99
C ALA A 82 3.61 7.97 7.31
N ALA A 83 3.05 7.40 8.38
CA ALA A 83 3.05 8.03 9.70
C ALA A 83 4.47 8.20 10.26
N LEU A 84 5.35 7.20 10.10
CA LEU A 84 6.76 7.27 10.47
C LEU A 84 7.50 8.39 9.71
N ALA A 85 7.14 8.62 8.45
CA ALA A 85 7.69 9.71 7.63
C ALA A 85 6.99 11.07 7.84
N GLY A 86 6.00 11.15 8.73
CA GLY A 86 5.24 12.39 8.97
C GLY A 86 4.22 12.75 7.88
N ILE A 87 3.96 11.86 6.91
CA ILE A 87 2.96 12.05 5.85
C ILE A 87 1.57 11.81 6.43
N LYS A 88 0.65 12.76 6.23
CA LYS A 88 -0.71 12.73 6.81
C LYS A 88 -1.82 12.39 5.83
N VAL A 89 -1.53 12.29 4.54
CA VAL A 89 -2.51 12.02 3.49
C VAL A 89 -2.00 10.89 2.58
N PHE A 90 -2.85 9.90 2.35
CA PHE A 90 -2.56 8.74 1.52
C PHE A 90 -3.73 8.48 0.55
N ALA A 91 -3.46 8.41 -0.74
CA ALA A 91 -4.46 8.08 -1.76
C ALA A 91 -4.37 6.60 -2.19
N THR A 92 -5.50 5.92 -2.31
CA THR A 92 -5.59 4.54 -2.78
C THR A 92 -6.89 4.31 -3.57
N GLY A 93 -6.98 3.18 -4.26
CA GLY A 93 -8.20 2.80 -4.99
C GLY A 93 -9.36 2.47 -4.04
N GLY A 94 -9.12 1.52 -3.12
CA GLY A 94 -10.11 1.11 -2.13
C GLY A 94 -9.45 0.44 -0.94
N ILE A 95 -10.03 0.59 0.25
CA ILE A 95 -9.51 -0.01 1.49
C ILE A 95 -9.87 -1.51 1.58
N GLY A 96 -9.18 -2.26 2.44
CA GLY A 96 -9.69 -3.51 2.98
C GLY A 96 -10.81 -3.26 3.99
N GLY A 97 -11.49 -4.32 4.42
CA GLY A 97 -12.61 -4.20 5.34
C GLY A 97 -13.06 -5.55 5.89
N VAL A 98 -14.32 -5.61 6.30
CA VAL A 98 -14.99 -6.85 6.70
C VAL A 98 -15.34 -7.64 5.44
N HIS A 99 -14.93 -8.90 5.37
CA HIS A 99 -15.29 -9.74 4.23
C HIS A 99 -16.72 -10.29 4.40
N ARG A 100 -17.37 -10.61 3.28
CA ARG A 100 -18.68 -11.29 3.31
C ARG A 100 -18.57 -12.63 4.04
N GLY A 101 -19.44 -12.86 5.03
CA GLY A 101 -19.38 -14.05 5.89
C GLY A 101 -18.44 -13.93 7.09
N ALA A 102 -17.84 -12.76 7.33
CA ALA A 102 -16.92 -12.53 8.45
C ALA A 102 -17.59 -12.67 9.83
N GLU A 103 -18.91 -12.60 9.93
CA GLU A 103 -19.67 -12.96 11.13
C GLU A 103 -19.45 -14.42 11.57
N HIS A 104 -18.97 -15.27 10.64
CA HIS A 104 -18.62 -16.66 10.89
C HIS A 104 -17.11 -16.93 10.77
N THR A 105 -16.41 -16.27 9.84
CA THR A 105 -15.01 -16.59 9.51
C THR A 105 -13.99 -15.71 10.21
N PHE A 106 -14.41 -14.53 10.68
CA PHE A 106 -13.56 -13.47 11.22
C PHE A 106 -12.48 -12.99 10.21
N ASP A 107 -12.74 -13.12 8.91
CA ASP A 107 -11.89 -12.54 7.86
C ASP A 107 -12.12 -11.03 7.78
N ILE A 108 -11.37 -10.30 8.60
CA ILE A 108 -11.46 -8.85 8.75
C ILE A 108 -10.08 -8.24 8.50
N SER A 109 -10.01 -7.29 7.57
CA SER A 109 -8.76 -6.67 7.18
C SER A 109 -8.10 -5.89 8.32
N ALA A 110 -6.78 -6.07 8.44
CA ALA A 110 -5.95 -5.25 9.33
C ALA A 110 -5.97 -3.76 8.97
N ASP A 111 -6.41 -3.38 7.76
CA ASP A 111 -6.60 -1.98 7.37
C ASP A 111 -7.54 -1.25 8.34
N LEU A 112 -8.58 -1.92 8.87
CA LEU A 112 -9.53 -1.32 9.80
C LEU A 112 -8.90 -1.01 11.16
N GLN A 113 -8.05 -1.92 11.67
CA GLN A 113 -7.32 -1.66 12.90
C GLN A 113 -6.25 -0.59 12.70
N GLU A 114 -5.64 -0.51 11.50
CA GLU A 114 -4.68 0.57 11.23
C GLU A 114 -5.36 1.94 11.15
N LEU A 115 -6.53 2.02 10.49
CA LEU A 115 -7.37 3.23 10.47
C LEU A 115 -7.77 3.70 11.87
N ALA A 116 -8.01 2.77 12.81
CA ALA A 116 -8.36 3.09 14.17
C ALA A 116 -7.20 3.68 15.00
N ASN A 117 -5.94 3.40 14.63
CA ASN A 117 -4.79 3.65 15.49
C ASN A 117 -3.72 4.58 14.89
N THR A 118 -3.74 4.81 13.58
CA THR A 118 -2.68 5.54 12.87
C THR A 118 -3.17 6.84 12.25
N ASN A 119 -2.48 7.93 12.58
CA ASN A 119 -2.84 9.32 12.22
C ASN A 119 -2.51 9.67 10.76
N VAL A 120 -3.19 9.02 9.82
CA VAL A 120 -3.10 9.25 8.36
C VAL A 120 -4.51 9.22 7.76
N THR A 121 -4.88 10.26 7.03
CA THR A 121 -6.11 10.31 6.25
C THR A 121 -5.96 9.48 4.97
N VAL A 122 -6.86 8.51 4.77
CA VAL A 122 -6.88 7.67 3.56
C VAL A 122 -8.01 8.12 2.62
N VAL A 123 -7.64 8.61 1.43
CA VAL A 123 -8.57 8.97 0.36
C VAL A 123 -8.76 7.76 -0.55
N CYS A 124 -10.00 7.28 -0.69
CA CYS A 124 -10.33 6.08 -1.46
C CYS A 124 -11.73 6.13 -2.07
N ALA A 125 -12.03 5.23 -3.01
CA ALA A 125 -13.36 5.03 -3.57
C ALA A 125 -14.25 4.10 -2.69
N GLY A 126 -14.05 4.14 -1.37
CA GLY A 126 -14.70 3.26 -0.40
C GLY A 126 -13.97 1.92 -0.21
N ALA A 127 -14.72 0.92 0.26
CA ALA A 127 -14.26 -0.45 0.40
C ALA A 127 -14.25 -1.17 -0.95
N LYS A 128 -13.37 -2.16 -1.14
CA LYS A 128 -13.38 -3.01 -2.34
C LYS A 128 -14.73 -3.72 -2.47
N SER A 129 -15.24 -3.84 -3.70
CA SER A 129 -16.57 -4.42 -4.00
C SER A 129 -16.79 -5.87 -3.56
N ILE A 130 -15.72 -6.58 -3.22
CA ILE A 130 -15.74 -7.96 -2.70
C ILE A 130 -16.04 -8.04 -1.20
N LEU A 131 -16.12 -6.90 -0.51
CA LEU A 131 -16.35 -6.80 0.92
C LEU A 131 -17.86 -6.70 1.23
N ASP A 132 -18.17 -6.77 2.52
CA ASP A 132 -19.50 -6.47 3.09
C ASP A 132 -19.60 -4.98 3.44
#